data_AF-A0AAU2EB88-F1
#
_entry.id   AF-A0AAU2EB88-F1
#
_cell.length_a   1.000
_cell.length_b   1.000
_cell.length_c   1.000
_cell.angle_alpha   90.00
_cell.angle_beta   90.00
_cell.angle_gamma   90.00
#
_symmetry.space_group_name_H-M   'P 1'
#
loop_
_entity.id
_entity.type
_entity.pdbx_description
1 polymer ?
#
loop_
_entity_poly.entity_id
_entity_poly.type
_entity_poly.pdbx_seq_one_letter_code
_entity_poly.pdbx_strand_id
1 'polypeptide(L)'
;MDVPGPVSTVDAQRAQQDGLARLRRRRRAAVVATGVAVVVAATLSLTLPGGGGKALGPTGALSPSPVPSLSQSPSATRSPSAPPGSGTPAPDRSQTAAPHAGRAPLTVEADFGWLPASSTTIRYQLSPNGMTVRAEGTRATDPIAPFFVLTAFPAGVTPPLADFPGGSHPVKVPAPPVNGQEAYWVSSDDPGYASGLNTLHWKSPDGRWLELDSSYVPAADKERVPLRIAADVKLGHRPVPLPLRVDGIPSGFVLSSAGFQQGTGQDKGTGQDKGTWTAELVYSSAPGLYFVTRVSPDAHHSQPGGPSTDPWGGGCKAADGVQVCVEFVTPGTLDAVGGVQAWLDKVTLLGTDPAKWTADVLN
;
A
#
# COMPACT_ATOMS: atom_id res chain seq x y z
N MET A 1 5.70 43.93 -22.24
CA MET A 1 6.56 43.02 -23.03
C MET A 1 6.96 41.90 -22.09
N ASP A 2 6.28 40.77 -22.15
CA ASP A 2 6.59 39.61 -21.31
C ASP A 2 7.83 38.92 -21.87
N VAL A 3 8.89 38.89 -21.06
CA VAL A 3 10.11 38.15 -21.36
C VAL A 3 9.86 36.70 -20.98
N PRO A 4 9.92 35.74 -21.93
CA PRO A 4 9.76 34.32 -21.60
C PRO A 4 10.79 33.90 -20.57
N GLY A 5 10.35 33.23 -19.51
CA GLY A 5 11.24 32.68 -18.50
C GLY A 5 12.21 31.65 -19.09
N PRO A 6 13.41 31.50 -18.53
CA PRO A 6 14.40 30.54 -19.01
C PRO A 6 13.87 29.10 -18.93
N VAL A 7 14.13 28.33 -19.98
CA VAL A 7 13.76 26.91 -20.07
C VAL A 7 14.46 26.13 -18.96
N SER A 8 13.69 25.38 -18.17
CA SER A 8 14.25 24.51 -17.13
C SER A 8 15.17 23.47 -17.75
N THR A 9 16.42 23.43 -17.30
CA THR A 9 17.43 22.43 -17.71
C THR A 9 17.37 21.16 -16.88
N VAL A 10 16.40 21.06 -15.96
CA VAL A 10 16.25 19.90 -15.08
C VAL A 10 15.56 18.77 -15.82
N ASP A 11 16.30 17.71 -16.09
CA ASP A 11 15.77 16.44 -16.59
C ASP A 11 15.02 15.72 -15.45
N ALA A 12 13.68 15.86 -15.48
CA ALA A 12 12.79 15.26 -14.49
C ALA A 12 12.87 13.73 -14.46
N GLN A 13 13.12 13.08 -15.61
CA GLN A 13 13.26 11.62 -15.67
C GLN A 13 14.54 11.17 -14.97
N ARG A 14 15.64 11.89 -15.17
CA ARG A 14 16.91 11.60 -14.49
C ARG A 14 16.82 11.79 -12.98
N ALA A 15 16.14 12.86 -12.53
CA ALA A 15 15.91 13.10 -11.10
C ALA A 15 15.09 11.97 -10.44
N GLN A 16 14.07 11.44 -11.13
CA GLN A 16 13.26 10.32 -10.65
C GLN A 16 14.05 9.01 -10.57
N GLN A 17 14.86 8.70 -11.60
CA GLN A 17 15.72 7.51 -11.61
C GLN A 17 16.76 7.56 -10.49
N ASP A 18 17.36 8.72 -10.25
CA ASP A 18 18.31 8.93 -9.16
C ASP A 18 17.65 8.75 -7.78
N GLY A 19 16.39 9.21 -7.62
CA GLY A 19 15.60 9.00 -6.42
C GLY A 19 15.34 7.52 -6.11
N LEU A 20 14.90 6.75 -7.10
CA LEU A 20 14.66 5.31 -6.96
C LEU A 20 15.97 4.54 -6.70
N ALA A 21 17.07 4.92 -7.35
CA ALA A 21 18.38 4.34 -7.12
C ALA A 21 18.89 4.60 -5.68
N ARG A 22 18.64 5.79 -5.11
CA ARG A 22 18.96 6.11 -3.71
C ARG A 22 18.12 5.30 -2.73
N LEU A 23 16.82 5.16 -2.99
CA LEU A 23 15.92 4.33 -2.15
C LEU A 23 16.35 2.86 -2.14
N ARG A 24 16.73 2.30 -3.30
CA ARG A 24 17.26 0.93 -3.41
C ARG A 24 18.56 0.75 -2.61
N ARG A 25 19.48 1.74 -2.66
CA ARG A 25 20.72 1.72 -1.87
C ARG A 25 20.44 1.76 -0.37
N ARG A 26 19.50 2.61 0.08
CA ARG A 26 19.10 2.69 1.50
C ARG A 26 18.46 1.39 2.00
N ARG A 27 17.58 0.77 1.20
CA ARG A 27 16.97 -0.53 1.55
C ARG A 27 18.00 -1.65 1.67
N ARG A 28 19.02 -1.67 0.80
CA ARG A 28 20.13 -2.63 0.90
C ARG A 28 21.02 -2.40 2.12
N ALA A 29 21.26 -1.14 2.50
CA ALA A 29 22.03 -0.81 3.71
C ALA A 29 21.30 -1.21 5.01
N ALA A 30 19.96 -1.11 5.05
CA ALA A 30 19.17 -1.50 6.21
C ALA A 30 19.18 -3.03 6.48
N VAL A 31 19.27 -3.86 5.43
CA VAL A 31 19.29 -5.33 5.57
C VAL A 31 20.63 -5.85 6.11
N VAL A 32 21.72 -5.09 5.99
CA VAL A 32 23.04 -5.50 6.50
C VAL A 32 23.25 -5.11 7.97
N ALA A 33 22.44 -4.19 8.53
CA ALA A 33 22.62 -3.70 9.90
C ALA A 33 21.97 -4.56 10.99
N THR A 34 21.04 -5.47 10.66
CA THR A 34 20.36 -6.38 11.61
C THR A 34 21.06 -7.74 11.74
N GLY A 35 22.40 -7.78 11.67
CA GLY A 35 23.20 -9.01 11.67
C GLY A 35 24.23 -9.15 12.78
N VAL A 36 24.44 -8.14 13.64
CA VAL A 36 25.48 -8.22 14.69
C VAL A 36 25.04 -7.48 15.95
N ALA A 37 24.33 -8.13 16.86
CA ALA A 37 24.27 -7.75 18.29
C ALA A 37 23.51 -8.77 19.17
N VAL A 38 23.82 -10.08 19.12
CA VAL A 38 23.44 -11.00 20.22
C VAL A 38 24.47 -12.13 20.37
N VAL A 39 25.64 -11.84 20.93
CA VAL A 39 26.45 -12.83 21.69
C VAL A 39 27.38 -12.05 22.63
N VAL A 40 26.95 -11.73 23.85
CA VAL A 40 27.80 -11.73 25.06
C VAL A 40 26.87 -11.68 26.27
N ALA A 41 26.58 -12.84 26.87
CA ALA A 41 26.28 -12.98 28.31
C ALA A 41 26.02 -14.45 28.64
N ALA A 42 27.08 -15.21 28.97
CA ALA A 42 27.07 -16.27 29.98
C ALA A 42 28.36 -17.10 29.88
N THR A 43 29.36 -16.78 30.71
CA THR A 43 30.22 -17.81 31.34
C THR A 43 30.90 -17.19 32.54
N LEU A 44 30.36 -17.47 33.73
CA LEU A 44 31.10 -17.45 34.98
C LEU A 44 31.34 -18.92 35.38
N SER A 45 32.62 -19.19 35.53
CA SER A 45 33.37 -20.37 35.95
C SER A 45 32.66 -21.38 36.86
N LEU A 46 32.89 -22.68 36.61
CA LEU A 46 33.21 -23.66 37.64
C LEU A 46 34.02 -24.82 37.03
N THR A 47 35.23 -24.97 37.57
CA THR A 47 36.23 -26.01 37.35
C THR A 47 35.81 -27.33 38.01
N LEU A 48 36.06 -28.47 37.36
CA LEU A 48 36.60 -29.70 37.98
C LEU A 48 37.05 -30.72 36.90
N PRO A 49 38.02 -31.60 37.21
CA PRO A 49 38.83 -32.35 36.25
C PRO A 49 38.41 -33.83 36.11
N GLY A 50 38.85 -34.45 35.01
CA GLY A 50 39.13 -35.89 34.97
C GLY A 50 38.26 -36.71 34.03
N GLY A 51 38.92 -37.49 33.16
CA GLY A 51 38.29 -38.58 32.41
C GLY A 51 38.81 -38.69 30.99
N GLY A 52 39.87 -39.47 30.80
CA GLY A 52 40.48 -39.70 29.49
C GLY A 52 39.62 -40.52 28.52
N GLY A 53 39.98 -40.43 27.24
CA GLY A 53 39.44 -41.28 26.18
C GLY A 53 40.03 -40.92 24.83
N LYS A 54 41.03 -41.70 24.39
CA LYS A 54 41.68 -41.64 23.08
C LYS A 54 40.75 -42.12 21.95
N ALA A 55 40.80 -41.47 20.79
CA ALA A 55 40.79 -42.06 19.43
C ALA A 55 40.82 -40.90 18.41
N LEU A 56 41.95 -40.58 17.76
CA LEU A 56 42.52 -41.19 16.54
C LEU A 56 41.61 -41.20 15.30
N GLY A 57 41.65 -40.08 14.56
CA GLY A 57 41.82 -39.99 13.09
C GLY A 57 40.61 -40.24 12.18
N PRO A 58 40.73 -40.01 10.84
CA PRO A 58 41.76 -39.24 10.13
C PRO A 58 41.19 -38.13 9.20
N THR A 59 42.11 -37.25 8.85
CA THR A 59 42.12 -36.23 7.79
C THR A 59 41.59 -36.72 6.44
N GLY A 60 40.53 -36.08 5.94
CA GLY A 60 40.11 -36.11 4.54
C GLY A 60 40.49 -34.81 3.85
N ALA A 61 41.56 -34.85 3.05
CA ALA A 61 41.93 -33.79 2.13
C ALA A 61 40.96 -33.78 0.94
N LEU A 62 40.31 -32.64 0.68
CA LEU A 62 39.57 -32.42 -0.56
C LEU A 62 40.43 -31.63 -1.54
N SER A 63 40.75 -32.29 -2.64
CA SER A 63 41.42 -31.77 -3.83
C SER A 63 40.66 -30.58 -4.45
N PRO A 64 41.34 -29.53 -4.93
CA PRO A 64 40.72 -28.55 -5.80
C PRO A 64 40.54 -29.11 -7.22
N SER A 65 39.29 -29.14 -7.69
CA SER A 65 38.96 -29.45 -9.08
C SER A 65 39.47 -28.37 -10.04
N PRO A 66 39.99 -28.76 -11.23
CA PRO A 66 40.43 -27.81 -12.25
C PRO A 66 39.25 -27.16 -12.97
N VAL A 67 39.32 -25.84 -13.09
CA VAL A 67 38.46 -25.00 -13.94
C VAL A 67 38.67 -25.33 -15.43
N PRO A 68 37.61 -25.57 -16.22
CA PRO A 68 37.75 -25.69 -17.67
C PRO A 68 37.86 -24.32 -18.34
N SER A 69 38.90 -24.18 -19.16
CA SER A 69 39.12 -23.08 -20.10
C SER A 69 37.94 -22.92 -21.05
N LEU A 70 37.39 -21.70 -21.13
CA LEU A 70 36.45 -21.31 -22.17
C LEU A 70 37.21 -21.03 -23.47
N SER A 71 37.04 -21.93 -24.42
CA SER A 71 37.48 -21.80 -25.80
C SER A 71 36.65 -20.73 -26.52
N GLN A 72 37.33 -19.85 -27.24
CA GLN A 72 36.75 -18.83 -28.11
C GLN A 72 36.31 -19.44 -29.44
N SER A 73 35.14 -19.04 -29.94
CA SER A 73 34.74 -19.02 -31.37
C SER A 73 33.30 -18.51 -31.51
N PRO A 74 32.86 -18.06 -32.70
CA PRO A 74 33.45 -17.05 -33.57
C PRO A 74 32.43 -15.92 -33.88
N SER A 75 32.91 -14.91 -34.61
CA SER A 75 32.22 -13.72 -35.10
C SER A 75 30.79 -13.96 -35.61
N ALA A 76 29.81 -13.29 -34.99
CA ALA A 76 28.46 -13.16 -35.53
C ALA A 76 28.38 -11.99 -36.52
N THR A 77 27.90 -12.32 -37.71
CA THR A 77 27.59 -11.44 -38.84
C THR A 77 26.62 -10.33 -38.43
N ARG A 78 26.96 -9.08 -38.78
CA ARG A 78 26.10 -7.89 -38.60
C ARG A 78 24.78 -8.07 -39.35
N SER A 79 23.67 -8.06 -38.61
CA SER A 79 22.34 -7.80 -39.17
C SER A 79 22.18 -6.31 -39.51
N PRO A 80 21.46 -5.97 -40.60
CA PRO A 80 21.23 -4.60 -41.02
C PRO A 80 20.28 -3.87 -40.06
N SER A 81 20.63 -2.62 -39.76
CA SER A 81 19.87 -1.68 -38.96
C SER A 81 18.43 -1.54 -39.43
N ALA A 82 17.48 -1.78 -38.52
CA ALA A 82 16.10 -1.33 -38.67
C ALA A 82 16.04 0.20 -38.53
N PRO A 83 15.15 0.89 -39.27
CA PRO A 83 14.94 2.33 -39.12
C PRO A 83 14.40 2.67 -37.73
N PRO A 84 14.65 3.89 -37.21
CA PRO A 84 14.18 4.32 -35.90
C PRO A 84 12.65 4.33 -35.90
N GLY A 85 12.07 3.31 -35.28
CA GLY A 85 10.64 3.23 -35.02
C GLY A 85 10.23 4.33 -34.07
N SER A 86 9.18 5.06 -34.45
CA SER A 86 8.49 6.06 -33.66
C SER A 86 8.13 5.49 -32.27
N GLY A 87 9.00 5.72 -31.30
CA GLY A 87 8.75 5.36 -29.91
C GLY A 87 7.50 6.09 -29.44
N THR A 88 6.45 5.32 -29.13
CA THR A 88 5.29 5.86 -28.44
C THR A 88 5.78 6.43 -27.12
N PRO A 89 5.58 7.73 -26.83
CA PRO A 89 6.06 8.32 -25.58
C PRO A 89 5.47 7.56 -24.40
N ALA A 90 6.35 7.08 -23.52
CA ALA A 90 5.94 6.46 -22.26
C ALA A 90 5.08 7.47 -21.48
N PRO A 91 3.92 7.06 -20.93
CA PRO A 91 3.06 7.96 -20.19
C PRO A 91 3.85 8.56 -19.01
N ASP A 92 3.89 9.89 -18.96
CA ASP A 92 4.49 10.65 -17.88
C ASP A 92 3.81 10.26 -16.56
N ARG A 93 4.57 9.66 -15.64
CA ARG A 93 4.09 9.20 -14.33
C ARG A 93 3.98 10.33 -13.31
N SER A 94 4.13 11.58 -13.75
CA SER A 94 3.72 12.77 -13.00
C SER A 94 2.18 12.90 -13.01
N GLN A 95 1.47 11.84 -12.62
CA GLN A 95 0.03 11.89 -12.48
C GLN A 95 -0.29 12.71 -11.22
N THR A 96 -0.45 14.01 -11.46
CA THR A 96 -1.25 14.85 -10.57
C THR A 96 -2.64 14.21 -10.57
N ALA A 97 -3.04 13.65 -9.43
CA ALA A 97 -4.34 13.00 -9.29
C ALA A 97 -5.42 13.96 -9.80
N ALA A 98 -6.30 13.47 -10.68
CA ALA A 98 -7.43 14.27 -11.12
C ALA A 98 -8.24 14.69 -9.88
N PRO A 99 -8.67 15.96 -9.77
CA PRO A 99 -9.42 16.42 -8.61
C PRO A 99 -10.68 15.58 -8.40
N HIS A 100 -10.91 15.10 -7.18
CA HIS A 100 -12.20 14.50 -6.83
C HIS A 100 -13.26 15.60 -6.72
N ALA A 101 -14.22 15.60 -7.66
CA ALA A 101 -15.26 16.62 -7.77
C ALA A 101 -16.54 16.31 -6.97
N GLY A 102 -16.49 15.36 -6.02
CA GLY A 102 -17.66 14.89 -5.27
C GLY A 102 -17.63 15.25 -3.79
N ARG A 103 -18.81 15.35 -3.17
CA ARG A 103 -18.95 15.54 -1.71
C ARG A 103 -18.60 14.30 -0.90
N ALA A 104 -18.70 13.12 -1.52
CA ALA A 104 -18.37 11.81 -0.96
C ALA A 104 -16.99 11.34 -1.46
N PRO A 105 -15.91 11.59 -0.70
CA PRO A 105 -14.56 11.28 -1.17
C PRO A 105 -14.34 9.77 -1.31
N LEU A 106 -14.99 8.98 -0.46
CA LEU A 106 -14.91 7.53 -0.51
C LEU A 106 -16.24 6.97 -1.03
N THR A 107 -16.23 6.54 -2.29
CA THR A 107 -17.35 5.81 -2.88
C THR A 107 -16.83 4.51 -3.44
N VAL A 108 -17.31 3.39 -2.90
CA VAL A 108 -16.93 2.05 -3.35
C VAL A 108 -17.90 1.57 -4.43
N GLU A 109 -17.37 0.77 -5.34
CA GLU A 109 -18.14 0.08 -6.39
C GLU A 109 -18.34 -1.40 -6.09
N ALA A 110 -17.50 -1.94 -5.19
CA ALA A 110 -17.52 -3.30 -4.71
C ALA A 110 -17.04 -3.33 -3.25
N ASP A 111 -17.60 -4.23 -2.45
CA ASP A 111 -17.23 -4.43 -1.05
C ASP A 111 -17.27 -5.92 -0.71
N PHE A 112 -16.59 -6.31 0.36
CA PHE A 112 -16.60 -7.70 0.81
C PHE A 112 -17.95 -8.06 1.45
N GLY A 113 -18.62 -9.11 0.97
CA GLY A 113 -19.77 -9.69 1.66
C GLY A 113 -19.40 -10.82 2.62
N TRP A 114 -18.27 -11.49 2.38
CA TRP A 114 -17.67 -12.47 3.28
C TRP A 114 -16.16 -12.29 3.32
N LEU A 115 -15.58 -12.49 4.50
CA LEU A 115 -14.15 -12.54 4.74
C LEU A 115 -13.82 -13.71 5.68
N PRO A 116 -12.59 -14.26 5.60
CA PRO A 116 -12.11 -15.21 6.61
C PRO A 116 -12.22 -14.63 8.02
N ALA A 117 -12.48 -15.47 9.02
CA ALA A 117 -12.60 -15.04 10.41
C ALA A 117 -11.31 -14.43 11.00
N SER A 118 -10.18 -14.63 10.32
CA SER A 118 -8.91 -13.99 10.67
C SER A 118 -8.84 -12.52 10.24
N SER A 119 -9.75 -12.04 9.38
CA SER A 119 -9.79 -10.65 8.90
C SER A 119 -10.33 -9.70 9.98
N THR A 120 -9.42 -8.93 10.58
CA THR A 120 -9.72 -8.01 11.69
C THR A 120 -9.89 -6.57 11.26
N THR A 121 -9.47 -6.20 10.07
CA THR A 121 -9.47 -4.81 9.62
C THR A 121 -9.97 -4.70 8.19
N ILE A 122 -10.84 -3.71 7.93
CA ILE A 122 -11.21 -3.29 6.58
C ILE A 122 -10.74 -1.85 6.38
N ARG A 123 -10.12 -1.59 5.23
CA ARG A 123 -9.62 -0.28 4.81
C ARG A 123 -10.19 0.06 3.44
N TYR A 124 -10.87 1.18 3.37
CA TYR A 124 -11.32 1.85 2.16
C TYR A 124 -10.26 2.86 1.77
N GLN A 125 -9.76 2.83 0.54
CA GLN A 125 -8.69 3.73 0.13
C GLN A 125 -8.89 4.24 -1.29
N LEU A 126 -8.99 5.56 -1.40
CA LEU A 126 -8.97 6.30 -2.64
C LEU A 126 -7.53 6.72 -2.95
N SER A 127 -7.06 6.30 -4.11
CA SER A 127 -5.74 6.64 -4.63
C SER A 127 -5.85 7.20 -6.05
N PRO A 128 -4.77 7.72 -6.64
CA PRO A 128 -4.77 8.14 -8.04
C PRO A 128 -5.16 7.02 -9.03
N ASN A 129 -4.97 5.75 -8.64
CA ASN A 129 -5.33 4.58 -9.44
C ASN A 129 -6.79 4.14 -9.25
N GLY A 130 -7.57 4.87 -8.44
CA GLY A 130 -8.96 4.56 -8.12
C GLY A 130 -9.17 4.09 -6.68
N MET A 131 -10.39 3.61 -6.44
CA MET A 131 -10.86 3.13 -5.15
C MET A 131 -10.52 1.66 -4.95
N THR A 132 -10.02 1.32 -3.77
CA THR A 132 -9.74 -0.06 -3.34
C THR A 132 -10.36 -0.33 -1.98
N VAL A 133 -10.71 -1.60 -1.74
CA VAL A 133 -11.14 -2.09 -0.43
C VAL A 133 -10.17 -3.19 0.00
N ARG A 134 -9.48 -2.98 1.11
CA ARG A 134 -8.47 -3.89 1.63
C ARG A 134 -8.94 -4.52 2.93
N ALA A 135 -8.90 -5.85 3.02
CA ALA A 135 -9.07 -6.57 4.27
C ALA A 135 -7.72 -7.08 4.76
N GLU A 136 -7.41 -6.90 6.04
CA GLU A 136 -6.18 -7.39 6.68
C GLU A 136 -6.51 -8.37 7.80
N GLY A 137 -5.75 -9.45 7.87
CA GLY A 137 -5.86 -10.47 8.90
C GLY A 137 -5.10 -10.14 10.19
N THR A 138 -5.29 -10.98 11.21
CA THR A 138 -4.40 -11.05 12.36
C THR A 138 -3.05 -11.62 11.95
N ARG A 139 -1.96 -11.06 12.52
CA ARG A 139 -0.68 -11.75 12.51
C ARG A 139 -0.81 -12.96 13.42
N ALA A 140 -0.78 -14.15 12.83
CA ALA A 140 -0.66 -15.40 13.59
C ALA A 140 0.81 -15.57 14.03
N THR A 141 1.34 -16.78 13.94
CA THR A 141 2.78 -17.06 14.13
C THR A 141 3.65 -16.49 13.02
N ASP A 142 3.08 -16.16 11.87
CA ASP A 142 3.80 -15.57 10.74
C ASP A 142 4.05 -14.07 10.94
N PRO A 143 5.19 -13.54 10.45
CA PRO A 143 5.56 -12.14 10.63
C PRO A 143 4.64 -11.17 9.88
N ILE A 144 3.89 -11.66 8.89
CA ILE A 144 3.04 -10.85 8.02
C ILE A 144 1.65 -11.49 7.96
N ALA A 145 0.62 -10.70 8.24
CA ALA A 145 -0.76 -11.16 8.17
C ALA A 145 -1.22 -11.30 6.72
N PRO A 146 -2.11 -12.26 6.42
CA PRO A 146 -2.77 -12.32 5.12
C PRO A 146 -3.56 -11.04 4.87
N PHE A 147 -3.59 -10.58 3.63
CA PHE A 147 -4.48 -9.48 3.24
C PHE A 147 -5.03 -9.68 1.83
N PHE A 148 -6.14 -9.01 1.58
CA PHE A 148 -6.92 -9.07 0.35
C PHE A 148 -7.19 -7.65 -0.11
N VAL A 149 -6.90 -7.32 -1.37
CA VAL A 149 -7.18 -6.02 -1.97
C VAL A 149 -8.18 -6.23 -3.10
N LEU A 150 -9.37 -5.67 -2.94
CA LEU A 150 -10.45 -5.68 -3.93
C LEU A 150 -10.45 -4.37 -4.71
N THR A 151 -10.40 -4.48 -6.03
CA THR A 151 -10.48 -3.37 -6.98
C THR A 151 -11.61 -3.63 -7.97
N ALA A 152 -12.43 -2.61 -8.23
CA ALA A 152 -13.46 -2.65 -9.26
C ALA A 152 -13.12 -1.68 -10.39
N PHE A 153 -13.10 -2.19 -11.61
CA PHE A 153 -12.76 -1.39 -12.79
C PHE A 153 -14.02 -0.76 -13.40
N PRO A 154 -13.90 0.41 -14.06
CA PRO A 154 -15.01 1.00 -14.80
C PRO A 154 -15.57 0.05 -15.88
N ALA A 155 -16.83 0.26 -16.26
CA ALA A 155 -17.45 -0.51 -17.34
C ALA A 155 -16.64 -0.39 -18.65
N GLY A 156 -16.44 -1.52 -19.32
CA GLY A 156 -15.64 -1.61 -20.55
C GLY A 156 -14.12 -1.58 -20.33
N VAL A 157 -13.63 -1.37 -19.10
CA VAL A 157 -12.20 -1.40 -18.80
C VAL A 157 -11.79 -2.82 -18.40
N THR A 158 -10.85 -3.39 -19.16
CA THR A 158 -10.19 -4.65 -18.79
C THR A 158 -8.99 -4.34 -17.90
N PRO A 159 -8.78 -5.06 -16.77
CA PRO A 159 -7.64 -4.85 -15.90
C PRO A 159 -6.34 -4.99 -16.70
N PRO A 160 -5.41 -4.03 -16.58
CA PRO A 160 -4.15 -4.09 -17.30
C PRO A 160 -3.31 -5.25 -16.74
N LEU A 161 -2.69 -6.01 -17.64
CA LEU A 161 -1.67 -6.98 -17.29
C LEU A 161 -0.31 -6.32 -17.53
N ALA A 162 0.34 -5.84 -16.47
CA ALA A 162 1.64 -5.19 -16.58
C ALA A 162 2.78 -6.22 -16.62
N ASP A 163 3.80 -5.94 -17.44
CA ASP A 163 5.03 -6.73 -17.44
C ASP A 163 5.73 -6.69 -16.08
N PHE A 164 6.31 -7.83 -15.71
CA PHE A 164 7.06 -7.96 -14.47
C PHE A 164 8.49 -7.43 -14.64
N PRO A 165 9.15 -7.01 -13.54
CA PRO A 165 10.57 -6.64 -13.60
C PRO A 165 11.42 -7.80 -14.13
N GLY A 166 12.32 -7.51 -15.09
CA GLY A 166 13.17 -8.53 -15.70
C GLY A 166 12.63 -9.08 -17.03
N GLY A 167 11.49 -8.58 -17.51
CA GLY A 167 10.97 -8.88 -18.84
C GLY A 167 10.08 -10.11 -18.91
N SER A 168 9.72 -10.72 -17.77
CA SER A 168 8.69 -11.76 -17.73
C SER A 168 7.31 -11.17 -17.97
N HIS A 169 6.46 -11.95 -18.64
CA HIS A 169 5.15 -11.51 -19.10
C HIS A 169 4.02 -12.10 -18.25
N PRO A 170 2.98 -11.31 -17.98
CA PRO A 170 1.77 -11.82 -17.34
C PRO A 170 1.00 -12.73 -18.28
N VAL A 171 0.55 -13.86 -17.76
CA VAL A 171 -0.27 -14.83 -18.48
C VAL A 171 -1.61 -15.04 -17.74
N LYS A 172 -2.67 -15.26 -18.51
CA LYS A 172 -4.00 -15.59 -17.97
C LYS A 172 -4.10 -17.11 -17.83
N VAL A 173 -4.34 -17.58 -16.61
CA VAL A 173 -4.62 -18.99 -16.34
C VAL A 173 -6.11 -19.12 -16.05
N PRO A 174 -6.87 -20.01 -16.72
CA PRO A 174 -8.29 -20.17 -16.45
C PRO A 174 -8.59 -20.43 -14.96
N ALA A 175 -9.61 -19.76 -14.43
CA ALA A 175 -10.11 -20.00 -13.07
C ALA A 175 -11.55 -20.55 -13.14
N PRO A 176 -12.04 -21.24 -12.09
CA PRO A 176 -13.45 -21.54 -11.98
C PRO A 176 -14.31 -20.27 -12.09
N PRO A 177 -15.46 -20.31 -12.77
CA PRO A 177 -16.30 -19.13 -12.93
C PRO A 177 -16.82 -18.65 -11.57
N VAL A 178 -16.79 -17.34 -11.34
CA VAL A 178 -17.29 -16.72 -10.10
C VAL A 178 -18.74 -16.33 -10.33
N ASN A 179 -19.69 -16.95 -9.60
CA ASN A 179 -21.13 -16.73 -9.78
C ASN A 179 -21.59 -16.90 -11.25
N GLY A 180 -21.00 -17.88 -11.95
CA GLY A 180 -21.28 -18.16 -13.37
C GLY A 180 -20.63 -17.20 -14.36
N GLN A 181 -19.84 -16.23 -13.90
CA GLN A 181 -19.15 -15.27 -14.74
C GLN A 181 -17.72 -15.70 -15.07
N GLU A 182 -17.20 -15.18 -16.19
CA GLU A 182 -15.83 -15.40 -16.64
C GLU A 182 -14.83 -15.00 -15.54
N ALA A 183 -13.84 -15.85 -15.29
CA ALA A 183 -12.77 -15.62 -14.33
C ALA A 183 -11.44 -16.22 -14.80
N TYR A 184 -10.33 -15.58 -14.40
CA TYR A 184 -8.98 -16.08 -14.63
C TYR A 184 -8.03 -15.63 -13.52
N TRP A 185 -7.01 -16.43 -13.26
CA TRP A 185 -5.86 -16.08 -12.43
C TRP A 185 -4.82 -15.33 -13.26
N VAL A 186 -4.23 -14.29 -12.68
CA VAL A 186 -3.01 -13.68 -13.22
C VAL A 186 -1.81 -14.49 -12.74
N SER A 187 -0.99 -14.94 -13.68
CA SER A 187 0.27 -15.64 -13.43
C SER A 187 1.39 -15.01 -14.26
N SER A 188 2.57 -15.62 -14.23
CA SER A 188 3.75 -15.21 -14.98
C SER A 188 4.30 -16.40 -15.77
N ASP A 189 4.92 -16.14 -16.92
CA ASP A 189 5.71 -17.13 -17.65
C ASP A 189 7.00 -17.55 -16.90
N ASP A 190 7.53 -16.66 -16.06
CA ASP A 190 8.57 -16.98 -15.07
C ASP A 190 8.00 -17.72 -13.83
N PRO A 191 8.49 -18.94 -13.49
CA PRO A 191 7.99 -19.73 -12.36
C PRO A 191 8.19 -19.08 -10.98
N GLY A 192 9.23 -18.26 -10.83
CA GLY A 192 9.52 -17.55 -9.58
C GLY A 192 8.42 -16.54 -9.27
N TYR A 193 8.06 -15.72 -10.24
CA TYR A 193 6.91 -14.81 -10.12
C TYR A 193 5.59 -15.56 -9.99
N ALA A 194 5.36 -16.59 -10.81
CA ALA A 194 4.11 -17.37 -10.80
C ALA A 194 3.77 -17.93 -9.41
N SER A 195 4.77 -18.39 -8.66
CA SER A 195 4.57 -18.96 -7.31
C SER A 195 4.11 -17.95 -6.24
N GLY A 196 4.43 -16.67 -6.46
CA GLY A 196 4.12 -15.56 -5.54
C GLY A 196 2.85 -14.79 -5.89
N LEU A 197 2.36 -14.93 -7.12
CA LEU A 197 1.13 -14.27 -7.57
C LEU A 197 -0.10 -15.02 -7.06
N ASN A 198 -1.11 -14.25 -6.65
CA ASN A 198 -2.41 -14.79 -6.30
C ASN A 198 -3.48 -13.72 -6.53
N THR A 199 -3.60 -13.32 -7.79
CA THR A 199 -4.50 -12.27 -8.24
C THR A 199 -5.60 -12.90 -9.10
N LEU A 200 -6.84 -12.79 -8.64
CA LEU A 200 -8.02 -13.29 -9.36
C LEU A 200 -8.73 -12.14 -10.07
N HIS A 201 -8.97 -12.29 -11.37
CA HIS A 201 -9.84 -11.38 -12.12
C HIS A 201 -11.12 -12.09 -12.50
N TRP A 202 -12.27 -11.43 -12.34
CA TRP A 202 -13.56 -11.97 -12.79
C TRP A 202 -14.50 -10.87 -13.24
N LYS A 203 -15.46 -11.23 -14.09
CA LYS A 203 -16.54 -10.32 -14.49
C LYS A 203 -17.64 -10.32 -13.44
N SER A 204 -18.17 -9.14 -13.13
CA SER A 204 -19.43 -8.98 -12.41
C SER A 204 -20.63 -9.20 -13.36
N PRO A 205 -21.85 -9.40 -12.83
CA PRO A 205 -23.06 -9.54 -13.64
C PRO A 205 -23.38 -8.35 -14.55
N ASP A 206 -22.91 -7.15 -14.19
CA ASP A 206 -23.02 -5.93 -15.00
C ASP A 206 -21.90 -5.79 -16.06
N GLY A 207 -21.03 -6.80 -16.17
CA GLY A 207 -19.95 -6.86 -17.16
C GLY A 207 -18.69 -6.07 -16.81
N ARG A 208 -18.61 -5.45 -15.62
CA ARG A 208 -17.36 -4.85 -15.13
C ARG A 208 -16.37 -5.93 -14.74
N TRP A 209 -15.09 -5.60 -14.77
CA TRP A 209 -14.06 -6.47 -14.19
C TRP A 209 -13.82 -6.11 -12.73
N LEU A 210 -13.59 -7.14 -11.93
CA LEU A 210 -13.13 -7.07 -10.55
C LEU A 210 -11.78 -7.76 -10.46
N GLU A 211 -10.94 -7.27 -9.56
CA GLU A 211 -9.64 -7.86 -9.21
C GLU A 211 -9.58 -8.07 -7.71
N LEU A 212 -9.07 -9.23 -7.30
CA LEU A 212 -8.76 -9.56 -5.93
C LEU A 212 -7.30 -10.00 -5.85
N ASP A 213 -6.45 -9.11 -5.36
CA ASP A 213 -5.07 -9.44 -5.01
C ASP A 213 -5.00 -9.99 -3.60
N SER A 214 -4.40 -11.17 -3.45
CA SER A 214 -4.34 -11.90 -2.18
C SER A 214 -2.88 -12.18 -1.81
N SER A 215 -2.42 -11.63 -0.70
CA SER A 215 -1.02 -11.78 -0.26
C SER A 215 -0.93 -12.55 1.05
N TYR A 216 0.17 -13.31 1.21
CA TYR A 216 0.48 -14.08 2.43
C TYR A 216 -0.63 -15.08 2.84
N VAL A 217 -1.39 -15.58 1.87
CA VAL A 217 -2.37 -16.65 2.08
C VAL A 217 -1.65 -18.00 2.14
N PRO A 218 -1.95 -18.88 3.13
CA PRO A 218 -1.39 -20.23 3.20
C PRO A 218 -1.57 -21.01 1.91
N ALA A 219 -0.59 -21.83 1.52
CA ALA A 219 -0.61 -22.57 0.26
C ALA A 219 -1.88 -23.41 0.05
N ALA A 220 -2.40 -24.03 1.12
CA ALA A 220 -3.62 -24.83 1.09
C ALA A 220 -4.90 -24.00 0.82
N ASP A 221 -4.83 -22.67 1.00
CA ASP A 221 -5.95 -21.75 0.90
C ASP A 221 -5.82 -20.76 -0.27
N LYS A 222 -4.69 -20.78 -0.99
CA LYS A 222 -4.36 -19.79 -2.04
C LYS A 222 -5.46 -19.63 -3.07
N GLU A 223 -6.10 -20.70 -3.53
CA GLU A 223 -7.21 -20.60 -4.49
C GLU A 223 -8.58 -20.56 -3.83
N ARG A 224 -8.79 -21.43 -2.83
CA ARG A 224 -10.09 -21.66 -2.20
C ARG A 224 -10.63 -20.41 -1.51
N VAL A 225 -9.78 -19.67 -0.78
CA VAL A 225 -10.21 -18.49 -0.03
C VAL A 225 -10.54 -17.33 -0.97
N PRO A 226 -9.69 -16.92 -1.92
CA PRO A 226 -10.03 -15.83 -2.83
C PRO A 226 -11.26 -16.10 -3.70
N LEU A 227 -11.46 -17.34 -4.17
CA LEU A 227 -12.68 -17.71 -4.89
C LEU A 227 -13.94 -17.55 -4.02
N ARG A 228 -13.86 -17.92 -2.74
CA ARG A 228 -14.97 -17.73 -1.81
C ARG A 228 -15.25 -16.25 -1.55
N ILE A 229 -14.20 -15.44 -1.35
CA ILE A 229 -14.34 -13.98 -1.19
C ILE A 229 -15.00 -13.39 -2.44
N ALA A 230 -14.51 -13.72 -3.63
CA ALA A 230 -15.03 -13.22 -4.90
C ALA A 230 -16.50 -13.57 -5.13
N ALA A 231 -16.93 -14.77 -4.74
CA ALA A 231 -18.32 -15.21 -4.85
C ALA A 231 -19.28 -14.40 -3.95
N ASP A 232 -18.79 -13.87 -2.82
CA ASP A 232 -19.58 -13.10 -1.87
C ASP A 232 -19.36 -11.58 -2.00
N VAL A 233 -18.68 -11.08 -3.03
CA VAL A 233 -18.52 -9.62 -3.24
C VAL A 233 -19.87 -8.94 -3.47
N LYS A 234 -20.11 -7.86 -2.73
CA LYS A 234 -21.27 -6.99 -2.86
C LYS A 234 -20.96 -5.86 -3.82
N LEU A 235 -21.65 -5.84 -4.94
CA LEU A 235 -21.54 -4.78 -5.94
C LEU A 235 -22.48 -3.61 -5.61
N GLY A 236 -22.03 -2.39 -5.89
CA GLY A 236 -22.88 -1.21 -5.82
C GLY A 236 -22.09 0.07 -5.60
N HIS A 237 -22.65 1.18 -6.07
CA HIS A 237 -22.11 2.52 -5.87
C HIS A 237 -22.53 3.04 -4.48
N ARG A 238 -21.68 2.82 -3.48
CA ARG A 238 -22.01 3.10 -2.08
C ARG A 238 -21.00 4.09 -1.48
N PRO A 239 -21.46 5.26 -1.00
CA PRO A 239 -20.58 6.14 -0.24
C PRO A 239 -20.21 5.48 1.11
N VAL A 240 -18.98 5.71 1.55
CA VAL A 240 -18.48 5.30 2.87
C VAL A 240 -18.64 6.48 3.84
N PRO A 241 -19.54 6.41 4.83
CA PRO A 241 -19.72 7.49 5.78
C PRO A 241 -18.46 7.70 6.63
N LEU A 242 -18.12 8.96 6.89
CA LEU A 242 -16.98 9.35 7.73
C LEU A 242 -17.44 10.13 8.99
N PRO A 243 -16.63 10.11 10.07
CA PRO A 243 -16.91 10.78 11.34
C PRO A 243 -16.64 12.29 11.33
N LEU A 244 -16.56 12.91 10.15
CA LEU A 244 -16.27 14.33 10.01
C LEU A 244 -16.96 14.95 8.79
N ARG A 245 -17.07 16.28 8.82
CA ARG A 245 -17.32 17.16 7.67
C ARG A 245 -16.21 18.19 7.58
N VAL A 246 -15.91 18.63 6.37
CA VAL A 246 -14.94 19.68 6.06
C VAL A 246 -15.64 20.75 5.25
N ASP A 247 -15.71 21.96 5.79
CA ASP A 247 -16.41 23.07 5.18
C ASP A 247 -15.47 23.94 4.35
N GLY A 248 -15.58 23.81 3.03
CA GLY A 248 -14.79 24.50 2.04
C GLY A 248 -13.33 24.06 2.01
N ILE A 249 -12.94 23.36 0.95
CA ILE A 249 -11.52 23.14 0.64
C ILE A 249 -10.90 24.48 0.21
N PRO A 250 -9.77 24.90 0.80
CA PRO A 250 -9.06 26.11 0.42
C PRO A 250 -8.75 26.16 -1.08
N SER A 251 -8.89 27.34 -1.68
CA SER A 251 -8.61 27.54 -3.10
C SER A 251 -7.19 27.09 -3.43
N GLY A 252 -7.05 26.30 -4.50
CA GLY A 252 -5.76 25.77 -4.95
C GLY A 252 -5.37 24.44 -4.29
N PHE A 253 -6.12 23.95 -3.29
CA PHE A 253 -5.98 22.58 -2.80
C PHE A 253 -7.06 21.69 -3.41
N VAL A 254 -6.69 20.43 -3.62
CA VAL A 254 -7.60 19.35 -3.98
C VAL A 254 -7.40 18.19 -3.03
N LEU A 255 -8.48 17.45 -2.73
CA LEU A 255 -8.35 16.16 -2.07
C LEU A 255 -7.73 15.18 -3.07
N SER A 256 -6.52 14.71 -2.79
CA SER A 256 -5.77 13.80 -3.68
C SER A 256 -5.80 12.34 -3.23
N SER A 257 -6.08 12.10 -1.96
CA SER A 257 -6.29 10.75 -1.43
C SER A 257 -7.18 10.81 -0.19
N ALA A 258 -7.93 9.75 0.04
CA ALA A 258 -8.67 9.54 1.26
C ALA A 258 -8.57 8.07 1.68
N GLY A 259 -8.59 7.83 2.99
CA GLY A 259 -8.57 6.50 3.57
C GLY A 259 -9.53 6.42 4.74
N PHE A 260 -10.17 5.28 4.91
CA PHE A 260 -10.92 4.96 6.11
C PHE A 260 -10.64 3.52 6.50
N GLN A 261 -10.12 3.32 7.70
CA GLN A 261 -9.86 2.01 8.28
C GLN A 261 -10.79 1.79 9.46
N GLN A 262 -11.35 0.59 9.57
CA GLN A 262 -12.18 0.17 10.69
C GLN A 262 -11.88 -1.28 11.07
N GLY A 263 -11.76 -1.56 12.37
CA GLY A 263 -11.74 -2.91 12.88
C GLY A 263 -13.09 -3.64 12.66
N THR A 264 -13.07 -4.91 12.27
CA THR A 264 -14.27 -5.73 12.02
C THR A 264 -14.98 -6.16 13.29
N GLY A 265 -14.42 -5.84 14.47
CA GLY A 265 -14.93 -6.29 15.77
C GLY A 265 -14.77 -7.79 16.02
N GLN A 266 -14.04 -8.50 15.15
CA GLN A 266 -13.74 -9.93 15.32
C GLN A 266 -12.56 -10.18 16.25
N ASP A 267 -11.84 -9.14 16.67
CA ASP A 267 -10.84 -9.28 17.72
C ASP A 267 -11.52 -9.48 19.08
N LYS A 268 -11.57 -10.74 19.52
CA LYS A 268 -12.13 -11.15 20.81
C LYS A 268 -11.08 -11.14 21.93
N GLY A 269 -9.81 -10.85 21.61
CA GLY A 269 -8.69 -11.23 22.48
C GLY A 269 -8.26 -10.20 23.52
N THR A 270 -8.41 -8.90 23.24
CA THR A 270 -7.70 -7.86 24.03
C THR A 270 -8.61 -6.91 24.79
N GLY A 271 -9.93 -6.90 24.50
CA GLY A 271 -10.86 -5.91 25.07
C GLY A 271 -10.58 -4.46 24.67
N GLN A 272 -9.54 -4.22 23.84
CA GLN A 272 -9.04 -2.90 23.46
C GLN A 272 -9.50 -2.47 22.06
N ASP A 273 -10.06 -3.40 21.27
CA ASP A 273 -10.28 -3.22 19.82
C ASP A 273 -11.75 -3.07 19.38
N LYS A 274 -12.69 -2.93 20.32
CA LYS A 274 -14.06 -2.54 19.95
C LYS A 274 -14.09 -1.05 19.57
N GLY A 275 -13.88 -0.76 18.28
CA GLY A 275 -14.10 0.57 17.71
C GLY A 275 -12.84 1.32 17.29
N THR A 276 -11.72 0.64 17.07
CA THR A 276 -10.54 1.28 16.46
C THR A 276 -10.82 1.56 14.99
N TRP A 277 -11.08 2.82 14.69
CA TRP A 277 -11.18 3.32 13.33
C TRP A 277 -10.28 4.53 13.13
N THR A 278 -9.91 4.80 11.90
CA THR A 278 -9.12 5.97 11.53
C THR A 278 -9.52 6.42 10.15
N ALA A 279 -9.81 7.70 9.98
CA ALA A 279 -9.97 8.34 8.67
C ALA A 279 -8.74 9.20 8.37
N GLU A 280 -8.37 9.27 7.10
CA GLU A 280 -7.25 10.08 6.62
C GLU A 280 -7.69 10.80 5.34
N LEU A 281 -7.49 12.12 5.28
CA LEU A 281 -7.74 12.93 4.10
C LEU A 281 -6.46 13.67 3.74
N VAL A 282 -5.97 13.47 2.51
CA VAL A 282 -4.74 14.08 1.99
C VAL A 282 -5.12 15.16 0.99
N TYR A 283 -4.68 16.38 1.27
CA TYR A 283 -4.91 17.54 0.42
C TYR A 283 -3.60 17.99 -0.19
N SER A 284 -3.60 18.28 -1.48
CA SER A 284 -2.42 18.75 -2.21
C SER A 284 -2.73 19.96 -3.07
N SER A 285 -1.79 20.91 -3.16
CA SER A 285 -1.88 22.07 -4.05
C SER A 285 -0.88 22.04 -5.20
N ALA A 286 0.24 21.36 -4.99
CA ALA A 286 1.28 21.13 -6.00
C ALA A 286 2.07 19.85 -5.64
N PRO A 287 2.86 19.29 -6.58
CA PRO A 287 3.77 18.19 -6.27
C PRO A 287 4.67 18.52 -5.07
N GLY A 288 4.61 17.69 -4.02
CA GLY A 288 5.40 17.86 -2.80
C GLY A 288 4.82 18.84 -1.77
N LEU A 289 3.75 19.57 -2.09
CA LEU A 289 3.01 20.42 -1.15
C LEU A 289 1.68 19.78 -0.80
N TYR A 290 1.64 19.10 0.36
CA TYR A 290 0.46 18.45 0.88
C TYR A 290 0.41 18.52 2.40
N PHE A 291 -0.80 18.37 2.94
CA PHE A 291 -1.03 18.14 4.36
C PHE A 291 -2.05 17.01 4.52
N VAL A 292 -2.02 16.38 5.69
CA VAL A 292 -2.83 15.20 6.03
C VAL A 292 -3.72 15.56 7.20
N THR A 293 -5.02 15.29 7.08
CA THR A 293 -5.97 15.35 8.18
C THR A 293 -6.29 13.93 8.62
N ARG A 294 -5.86 13.55 9.83
CA ARG A 294 -6.15 12.25 10.44
C ARG A 294 -7.22 12.40 11.50
N VAL A 295 -8.21 11.51 11.50
CA VAL A 295 -9.32 11.49 12.46
C VAL A 295 -9.41 10.11 13.08
N SER A 296 -9.55 10.03 14.39
CA SER A 296 -9.65 8.78 15.15
C SER A 296 -10.45 9.00 16.43
N PRO A 297 -10.92 7.94 17.10
CA PRO A 297 -11.39 8.05 18.48
C PRO A 297 -10.32 8.74 19.35
N ASP A 298 -10.77 9.58 20.28
CA ASP A 298 -9.91 10.26 21.25
C ASP A 298 -9.48 9.23 22.32
N ALA A 299 -8.41 8.48 22.03
CA ALA A 299 -7.92 7.40 22.88
C ALA A 299 -7.27 7.90 24.18
N HIS A 300 -6.88 9.17 24.19
CA HIS A 300 -6.41 9.89 25.36
C HIS A 300 -7.36 11.06 25.53
N HIS A 301 -7.81 11.37 26.74
CA HIS A 301 -8.37 12.70 27.02
C HIS A 301 -7.24 13.71 26.83
N SER A 302 -6.93 14.01 25.57
CA SER A 302 -5.93 14.99 25.17
C SER A 302 -6.41 16.28 25.79
N GLN A 303 -5.72 16.71 26.86
CA GLN A 303 -6.11 17.91 27.58
C GLN A 303 -6.29 19.04 26.55
N PRO A 304 -7.47 19.67 26.46
CA PRO A 304 -7.70 20.74 25.50
C PRO A 304 -6.60 21.80 25.62
N GLY A 305 -5.86 22.05 24.53
CA GLY A 305 -4.76 23.03 24.49
C GLY A 305 -3.38 22.51 24.91
N GLY A 306 -3.19 21.21 25.14
CA GLY A 306 -1.86 20.64 25.29
C GLY A 306 -1.04 20.76 23.99
N PRO A 307 0.23 21.19 24.02
CA PRO A 307 1.07 21.20 22.83
C PRO A 307 1.17 19.78 22.29
N SER A 308 0.83 19.60 21.01
CA SER A 308 1.10 18.34 20.32
C SER A 308 2.61 18.09 20.39
N THR A 309 3.01 16.93 20.89
CA THR A 309 4.42 16.49 20.83
C THR A 309 4.81 16.01 19.44
N ASP A 310 3.96 16.17 18.42
CA ASP A 310 4.30 15.74 17.07
C ASP A 310 5.46 16.57 16.50
N PRO A 311 6.56 15.92 16.10
CA PRO A 311 7.74 16.60 15.57
C PRO A 311 7.51 17.25 14.21
N TRP A 312 6.34 17.04 13.58
CA TRP A 312 6.01 17.50 12.22
C TRP A 312 5.22 18.80 12.19
N GLY A 313 5.18 19.57 13.28
CA GLY A 313 4.58 20.92 13.29
C GLY A 313 3.06 20.97 13.18
N GLY A 314 2.39 19.83 13.41
CA GLY A 314 0.94 19.70 13.34
C GLY A 314 0.19 20.30 14.53
N GLY A 315 -1.14 20.20 14.47
CA GLY A 315 -2.02 20.52 15.60
C GLY A 315 -3.24 19.62 15.60
N CYS A 316 -3.85 19.47 16.78
CA CYS A 316 -5.03 18.63 16.94
C CYS A 316 -6.13 19.39 17.68
N LYS A 317 -7.38 19.00 17.42
CA LYS A 317 -8.53 19.32 18.28
C LYS A 317 -9.35 18.06 18.52
N ALA A 318 -10.06 18.01 19.64
CA ALA A 318 -10.96 16.93 19.97
C ALA A 318 -12.35 17.46 20.31
N ALA A 319 -13.39 16.72 19.93
CA ALA A 319 -14.78 16.96 20.27
C ALA A 319 -15.57 15.64 20.16
N ASP A 320 -16.57 15.46 21.02
CA ASP A 320 -17.49 14.30 20.97
C ASP A 320 -16.80 12.92 20.96
N GLY A 321 -15.69 12.79 21.69
CA GLY A 321 -14.90 11.54 21.78
C GLY A 321 -14.09 11.21 20.52
N VAL A 322 -13.94 12.17 19.61
CA VAL A 322 -13.14 12.08 18.39
C VAL A 322 -12.06 13.14 18.41
N GLN A 323 -10.87 12.81 17.91
CA GLN A 323 -9.78 13.74 17.67
C GLN A 323 -9.54 13.89 16.18
N VAL A 324 -9.24 15.10 15.73
CA VAL A 324 -8.67 15.39 14.41
C VAL A 324 -7.32 16.06 14.60
N CYS A 325 -6.32 15.55 13.89
CA CYS A 325 -4.98 16.10 13.81
C CYS A 325 -4.68 16.48 12.36
N VAL A 326 -3.97 17.59 12.16
CA VAL A 326 -3.39 17.97 10.88
C VAL A 326 -1.87 17.87 10.95
N GLU A 327 -1.28 17.21 9.96
CA GLU A 327 0.15 16.99 9.80
C GLU A 327 0.61 17.57 8.45
N PHE A 328 1.81 18.14 8.39
CA PHE A 328 2.41 18.61 7.14
C PHE A 328 3.93 18.52 7.20
N VAL A 329 4.57 18.30 6.04
CA VAL A 329 6.03 18.15 5.97
C VAL A 329 6.73 19.49 5.77
N THR A 330 6.10 20.41 5.03
CA THR A 330 6.71 21.68 4.65
C THR A 330 6.10 22.82 5.46
N PRO A 331 6.89 23.55 6.27
CA PRO A 331 6.44 24.75 6.98
C PRO A 331 5.74 25.72 6.03
N GLY A 332 4.65 26.34 6.49
CA GLY A 332 3.87 27.29 5.70
C GLY A 332 2.87 26.68 4.69
N THR A 333 2.78 25.35 4.61
CA THR A 333 1.79 24.67 3.73
C THR A 333 0.35 25.10 4.03
N LEU A 334 0.06 25.44 5.29
CA LEU A 334 -1.26 25.89 5.75
C LEU A 334 -1.40 27.43 5.77
N ASP A 335 -0.40 28.21 5.36
CA ASP A 335 -0.49 29.69 5.40
C ASP A 335 -1.62 30.20 4.50
N ALA A 336 -1.80 29.57 3.33
CA ALA A 336 -2.89 29.86 2.40
C ALA A 336 -4.29 29.62 3.00
N VAL A 337 -4.38 28.90 4.11
CA VAL A 337 -5.64 28.51 4.76
C VAL A 337 -5.81 29.20 6.11
N GLY A 338 -4.91 30.12 6.47
CA GLY A 338 -4.89 30.83 7.76
C GLY A 338 -4.16 30.07 8.88
N GLY A 339 -3.36 29.07 8.53
CA GLY A 339 -2.60 28.23 9.47
C GLY A 339 -3.36 27.02 9.99
N VAL A 340 -2.73 26.29 10.91
CA VAL A 340 -3.24 25.03 11.51
C VAL A 340 -4.60 25.21 12.15
N GLN A 341 -4.78 26.24 12.97
CA GLN A 341 -6.03 26.44 13.70
C GLN A 341 -7.20 26.76 12.76
N ALA A 342 -6.98 27.64 11.78
CA ALA A 342 -8.00 28.01 10.80
C ALA A 342 -8.44 26.80 9.95
N TRP A 343 -7.52 25.87 9.64
CA TRP A 343 -7.88 24.59 9.02
C TRP A 343 -8.72 23.72 9.94
N LEU A 344 -8.27 23.52 11.18
CA LEU A 344 -9.00 22.70 12.14
C LEU A 344 -10.41 23.26 12.38
N ASP A 345 -10.60 24.56 12.42
CA ASP A 345 -11.92 25.21 12.59
C ASP A 345 -12.90 24.90 11.45
N LYS A 346 -12.42 24.51 10.26
CA LYS A 346 -13.25 24.04 9.14
C LYS A 346 -13.71 22.59 9.27
N VAL A 347 -13.16 21.83 10.21
CA VAL A 347 -13.51 20.42 10.43
C VAL A 347 -14.57 20.29 11.51
N THR A 348 -15.74 19.78 11.15
CA THR A 348 -16.80 19.42 12.11
C THR A 348 -16.73 17.93 12.42
N LEU A 349 -16.55 17.57 13.70
CA LEU A 349 -16.53 16.18 14.15
C LEU A 349 -17.95 15.69 14.48
N LEU A 350 -18.28 14.46 14.08
CA LEU A 350 -19.62 13.88 14.21
C LEU A 350 -19.74 12.86 15.36
N GLY A 351 -18.67 12.68 16.13
CA GLY A 351 -18.57 11.74 17.24
C GLY A 351 -18.29 10.30 16.81
N THR A 352 -18.28 9.39 17.80
CA THR A 352 -17.89 7.98 17.60
C THR A 352 -19.03 7.08 17.13
N ASP A 353 -20.26 7.57 17.06
CA ASP A 353 -21.45 6.80 16.68
C ASP A 353 -21.59 6.72 15.15
N PRO A 354 -21.42 5.53 14.54
CA PRO A 354 -21.50 5.38 13.08
C PRO A 354 -22.86 5.77 12.48
N ALA A 355 -23.95 5.77 13.28
CA ALA A 355 -25.26 6.21 12.81
C ALA A 355 -25.33 7.72 12.54
N LYS A 356 -24.37 8.50 13.06
CA LYS A 356 -24.27 9.96 12.86
C LYS A 356 -23.26 10.36 11.79
N TRP A 357 -22.50 9.41 11.26
CA TRP A 357 -21.48 9.68 10.23
C TRP A 357 -22.13 10.06 8.91
N THR A 358 -21.37 10.77 8.06
CA THR A 358 -21.90 11.34 6.82
C THR A 358 -21.11 10.91 5.60
N ALA A 359 -21.82 10.74 4.49
CA ALA A 359 -21.22 10.63 3.15
C ALA A 359 -20.84 11.99 2.58
N ASP A 360 -21.51 13.08 3.00
CA ASP A 360 -21.24 14.45 2.55
C ASP A 360 -20.09 15.07 3.36
N VAL A 361 -18.88 14.58 3.10
CA VAL A 361 -17.68 14.96 3.84
C VAL A 361 -17.18 16.33 3.40
N LEU A 362 -17.25 16.66 2.11
CA LEU A 362 -16.76 17.92 1.56
C LEU A 362 -17.95 18.84 1.21
N ASN A 363 -18.02 20.03 1.81
CA ASN A 363 -19.06 21.03 1.53
C ASN A 363 -18.54 22.26 0.78
#